data_AF-A0A3N5LD18-F1
#
_entry.id   AF-A0A3N5LD18-F1
#
_cell.length_a   1.000
_cell.length_b   1.000
_cell.length_c   1.000
_cell.angle_alpha   90.00
_cell.angle_beta   90.00
_cell.angle_gamma   90.00
#
_symmetry.space_group_name_H-M   'P 1'
#
loop_
_entity.id
_entity.type
_entity.pdbx_description
1 polymer ?
#
loop_
_entity_poly.entity_id
_entity_poly.type
_entity_poly.pdbx_seq_one_letter_code
_entity_poly.pdbx_strand_id
1 'polypeptide(L)'
;MLLKKVHTAMQVSAEAYTLRFAPDKPYVYVDDRDHHRIAELFFLSSVHPLNGRDDTLRIGAWEASETPGEIVLSITVESSAWSKKIIRFRCQPQRFVYEIEVEGQGQLCDVHYFGGYYSGHVRWGSGFFYSGQRFFQGFNPDPNTDEINYFWPAENSLIELMGVPLPGKANWFFTPPPFCYAFQAGSAWMGMGVETQAGRNNYTQYGYHGKRSSFYLSLSFEGHTRINGRYRLPEIGFDFGESEYEVMAAHILALQSAGYAPAATRRPTPRWWHEPIFSGWGEQCYLASLVKGNAPDFARQEHYEKALATLDQNQV
;
A
#
# COMPACT_ATOMS: atom_id res chain seq x y z
N MET A 1 12.58 -1.95 22.89
CA MET A 1 11.24 -1.32 22.86
C MET A 1 10.68 -1.25 24.27
N LEU A 2 9.81 -0.28 24.53
CA LEU A 2 9.20 -0.07 25.85
C LEU A 2 7.71 0.26 25.70
N LEU A 3 6.85 -0.54 26.33
CA LEU A 3 5.43 -0.22 26.52
C LEU A 3 5.26 0.61 27.79
N LYS A 4 4.66 1.80 27.68
CA LYS A 4 4.24 2.61 28.83
C LYS A 4 2.72 2.71 28.85
N LYS A 5 2.13 2.54 30.03
CA LYS A 5 0.73 2.87 30.31
C LYS A 5 0.71 4.13 31.19
N VAL A 6 0.28 5.26 30.63
CA VAL A 6 0.18 6.53 31.35
C VAL A 6 -1.30 6.85 31.54
N HIS A 7 -1.80 6.68 32.76
CA HIS A 7 -3.23 6.65 33.07
C HIS A 7 -3.99 5.64 32.19
N THR A 8 -4.74 6.11 31.19
CA THR A 8 -5.51 5.33 30.21
C THR A 8 -4.88 5.31 28.81
N ALA A 9 -3.84 6.11 28.58
CA ALA A 9 -3.13 6.16 27.31
C ALA A 9 -2.02 5.11 27.27
N MET A 10 -1.95 4.36 26.17
CA MET A 10 -0.84 3.45 25.91
C MET A 10 0.17 4.11 24.98
N GLN A 11 1.45 3.80 25.19
CA GLN A 11 2.52 4.27 24.34
C GLN A 11 3.52 3.15 24.10
N VAL A 12 3.88 2.92 22.84
CA VAL A 12 4.99 2.05 22.45
C VAL A 12 6.12 2.92 21.93
N SER A 13 7.28 2.86 22.59
CA SER A 13 8.50 3.50 22.10
C SER A 13 9.45 2.45 21.54
N ALA A 14 9.76 2.59 20.26
CA ALA A 14 10.68 1.77 19.49
C ALA A 14 11.92 2.59 19.10
N GLU A 15 12.84 2.00 18.34
CA GLU A 15 14.09 2.67 17.93
C GLU A 15 13.81 3.71 16.84
N ALA A 16 12.94 3.39 15.88
CA ALA A 16 12.63 4.27 14.76
C ALA A 16 11.42 5.19 14.99
N TYR A 17 10.53 4.87 15.94
CA TYR A 17 9.26 5.57 16.10
C TYR A 17 8.71 5.49 17.53
N THR A 18 7.69 6.30 17.79
CA THR A 18 6.80 6.16 18.95
C THR A 18 5.34 6.17 18.53
N LEU A 19 4.57 5.19 19.00
CA LEU A 19 3.11 5.16 18.87
C LEU A 19 2.45 5.60 20.17
N ARG A 20 1.50 6.55 20.09
CA ARG A 20 0.67 6.97 21.23
C ARG A 20 -0.79 6.76 20.92
N PHE A 21 -1.44 5.91 21.71
CA PHE A 21 -2.85 5.54 21.55
C PHE A 21 -3.70 6.53 22.34
N ALA A 22 -4.49 7.34 21.65
CA ALA A 22 -5.32 8.33 22.31
C ALA A 22 -6.38 7.62 23.17
N PRO A 23 -6.52 7.98 24.46
CA PRO A 23 -7.45 7.30 25.36
C PRO A 23 -8.91 7.66 25.08
N ASP A 24 -9.11 8.83 24.47
CA ASP A 24 -10.39 9.49 24.33
C ASP A 24 -10.76 9.73 22.89
N LYS A 25 -10.11 9.11 21.89
CA LYS A 25 -10.49 9.21 20.47
C LYS A 25 -9.85 8.10 19.64
N PRO A 26 -10.42 7.74 18.47
CA PRO A 26 -9.96 6.62 17.65
C PRO A 26 -8.70 6.94 16.83
N TYR A 27 -7.69 7.54 17.46
CA TYR A 27 -6.45 7.94 16.82
C TYR A 27 -5.22 7.34 17.48
N VAL A 28 -4.29 6.86 16.65
CA VAL A 28 -2.93 6.52 17.05
C VAL A 28 -1.99 7.55 16.45
N TYR A 29 -1.24 8.23 17.31
CA TYR A 29 -0.23 9.17 16.86
C TYR A 29 1.08 8.46 16.55
N VAL A 30 1.69 8.83 15.43
CA VAL A 30 2.99 8.33 15.01
C VAL A 30 3.98 9.48 15.08
N ASP A 31 5.01 9.32 15.91
CA ASP A 31 6.14 10.25 15.98
C ASP A 31 7.42 9.54 15.51
N ASP A 32 8.35 10.29 14.89
CA ASP A 32 9.67 9.78 14.50
C ASP A 32 10.59 9.56 15.73
N ARG A 33 11.83 9.12 15.46
CA ARG A 33 12.87 8.93 16.49
C ARG A 33 13.23 10.22 17.25
N ASP A 34 13.01 11.38 16.64
CA ASP A 34 13.26 12.72 17.20
C ASP A 34 12.01 13.32 17.86
N HIS A 35 10.93 12.52 17.98
CA HIS A 35 9.64 12.90 18.55
C HIS A 35 8.86 13.97 17.77
N HIS A 36 9.16 14.18 16.49
CA HIS A 36 8.29 14.97 15.61
C HIS A 36 7.07 14.16 15.21
N ARG A 37 5.89 14.77 15.33
CA ARG A 37 4.64 14.18 14.84
C ARG A 37 4.70 14.00 13.32
N ILE A 38 4.53 12.77 12.84
CA ILE A 38 4.43 12.44 11.42
C ILE A 38 2.96 12.32 10.99
N ALA A 39 2.16 11.53 11.72
CA ALA A 39 0.79 11.20 11.36
C ALA A 39 -0.13 11.00 12.57
N GLU A 40 -1.43 11.13 12.33
CA GLU A 40 -2.52 10.82 13.27
C GLU A 40 -3.42 9.77 12.62
N LEU A 41 -3.15 8.50 12.87
CA LEU A 41 -3.82 7.37 12.22
C LEU A 41 -5.21 7.14 12.82
N PHE A 42 -6.25 7.34 12.02
CA PHE A 42 -7.60 6.91 12.35
C PHE A 42 -7.71 5.39 12.19
N PHE A 43 -7.46 4.66 13.28
CA PHE A 43 -7.18 3.22 13.19
C PHE A 43 -8.42 2.36 12.89
N LEU A 44 -9.65 2.89 12.91
CA LEU A 44 -10.84 2.03 12.82
C LEU A 44 -11.08 1.41 11.46
N SER A 45 -10.58 2.01 10.37
CA SER A 45 -10.56 1.51 8.98
C SER A 45 -11.83 0.80 8.48
N SER A 46 -12.52 1.34 7.47
CA SER A 46 -13.73 0.68 6.95
C SER A 46 -13.41 -0.51 6.04
N VAL A 47 -14.09 -1.64 6.25
CA VAL A 47 -13.99 -2.86 5.42
C VAL A 47 -15.31 -3.07 4.68
N HIS A 48 -15.48 -2.45 3.53
CA HIS A 48 -16.75 -2.41 2.83
C HIS A 48 -17.07 -3.73 2.10
N PRO A 49 -18.21 -4.39 2.38
CA PRO A 49 -18.71 -5.44 1.50
C PRO A 49 -19.41 -4.83 0.27
N LEU A 50 -19.60 -5.62 -0.81
CA LEU A 50 -20.32 -5.17 -2.02
C LEU A 50 -21.74 -4.65 -1.74
N ASN A 51 -22.41 -5.19 -0.72
CA ASN A 51 -23.82 -4.92 -0.43
C ASN A 51 -24.04 -3.85 0.65
N GLY A 52 -23.02 -3.06 1.03
CA GLY A 52 -23.20 -2.02 2.04
C GLY A 52 -21.92 -1.32 2.46
N ARG A 53 -22.01 -0.55 3.54
CA ARG A 53 -20.85 0.13 4.14
C ARG A 53 -20.56 -0.44 5.52
N ASP A 54 -19.28 -0.68 5.81
CA ASP A 54 -18.81 -0.91 7.17
C ASP A 54 -18.69 0.42 7.91
N ASP A 55 -19.45 0.52 8.99
CA ASP A 55 -19.39 1.54 10.01
C ASP A 55 -18.98 0.88 11.33
N THR A 56 -18.04 1.51 12.03
CA THR A 56 -17.68 1.06 13.37
C THR A 56 -18.66 1.62 14.40
N LEU A 57 -19.33 0.73 15.11
CA LEU A 57 -20.42 1.06 16.04
C LEU A 57 -19.94 1.23 17.49
N ARG A 58 -18.89 0.49 17.88
CA ARG A 58 -18.33 0.52 19.23
C ARG A 58 -16.87 0.10 19.22
N ILE A 59 -16.08 0.70 20.12
CA ILE A 59 -14.66 0.40 20.32
C ILE A 59 -14.51 -0.36 21.64
N GLY A 60 -13.81 -1.49 21.63
CA GLY A 60 -13.48 -2.25 22.84
C GLY A 60 -12.35 -1.63 23.66
N ALA A 61 -11.75 -2.45 24.53
CA ALA A 61 -10.53 -2.08 25.24
C ALA A 61 -9.30 -2.61 24.49
N TRP A 62 -8.19 -1.90 24.62
CA TRP A 62 -6.91 -2.39 24.12
C TRP A 62 -6.34 -3.49 25.00
N GLU A 63 -5.83 -4.53 24.36
CA GLU A 63 -5.06 -5.61 24.94
C GLU A 63 -3.61 -5.50 24.45
N ALA A 64 -2.66 -5.88 25.29
CA ALA A 64 -1.24 -5.84 24.97
C ALA A 64 -0.60 -7.19 25.27
N SER A 65 0.19 -7.70 24.33
CA SER A 65 1.07 -8.86 24.53
C SER A 65 2.50 -8.50 24.16
N GLU A 66 3.44 -8.86 25.02
CA GLU A 66 4.86 -8.56 24.84
C GLU A 66 5.66 -9.85 24.67
N THR A 67 6.49 -9.90 23.64
CA THR A 67 7.47 -10.97 23.41
C THR A 67 8.84 -10.35 23.14
N PRO A 68 9.94 -11.11 23.23
CA PRO A 68 11.25 -10.61 22.82
C PRO A 68 11.20 -10.09 21.37
N GLY A 69 11.43 -8.79 21.18
CA GLY A 69 11.46 -8.15 19.87
C GLY A 69 10.13 -7.73 19.26
N GLU A 70 8.98 -7.99 19.92
CA GLU A 70 7.65 -7.59 19.40
C GLU A 70 6.70 -7.18 20.54
N ILE A 71 5.98 -6.08 20.34
CA ILE A 71 4.83 -5.69 21.18
C ILE A 71 3.60 -5.67 20.29
N VAL A 72 2.58 -6.46 20.61
CA VAL A 72 1.31 -6.47 19.88
C VAL A 72 0.24 -5.80 20.71
N LEU A 73 -0.39 -4.79 20.13
CA LEU A 73 -1.57 -4.14 20.68
C LEU A 73 -2.78 -4.53 19.85
N SER A 74 -3.80 -5.11 20.48
CA SER A 74 -5.01 -5.57 19.80
C SER A 74 -6.27 -4.98 20.39
N ILE A 75 -7.27 -4.74 19.54
CA ILE A 75 -8.58 -4.25 19.96
C ILE A 75 -9.67 -4.90 19.12
N THR A 76 -10.76 -5.30 19.77
CA THR A 76 -11.97 -5.75 19.08
C THR A 76 -12.93 -4.57 18.96
N VAL A 77 -13.53 -4.41 17.79
CA VAL A 77 -14.52 -3.36 17.50
C VAL A 77 -15.80 -3.97 16.93
N GLU A 78 -16.94 -3.32 17.19
CA GLU A 78 -18.23 -3.71 16.62
C GLU A 78 -18.39 -3.06 15.25
N SER A 79 -18.70 -3.87 14.25
CA SER A 79 -18.90 -3.47 12.86
C SER A 79 -20.37 -3.61 12.48
N SER A 80 -20.87 -2.73 11.61
CA SER A 80 -22.19 -2.88 10.99
C SER A 80 -22.25 -3.98 9.92
N ALA A 81 -21.10 -4.37 9.36
CA ALA A 81 -20.98 -5.28 8.23
C ALA A 81 -20.46 -6.67 8.60
N TRP A 82 -19.65 -6.76 9.66
CA TRP A 82 -18.95 -7.99 10.06
C TRP A 82 -19.34 -8.39 11.47
N SER A 83 -19.48 -9.70 11.73
CA SER A 83 -19.86 -10.20 13.06
C SER A 83 -18.74 -10.01 14.09
N LYS A 84 -17.49 -9.93 13.63
CA LYS A 84 -16.33 -9.58 14.44
C LYS A 84 -15.31 -8.82 13.59
N LYS A 85 -14.67 -7.82 14.18
CA LYS A 85 -13.55 -7.08 13.59
C LYS A 85 -12.48 -6.85 14.64
N ILE A 86 -11.27 -7.31 14.37
CA ILE A 86 -10.11 -7.21 15.25
C ILE A 86 -9.03 -6.41 14.54
N ILE A 87 -8.48 -5.42 15.23
CA ILE A 87 -7.41 -4.56 14.73
C ILE A 87 -6.17 -4.81 15.57
N ARG A 88 -5.00 -4.90 14.94
CA ARG A 88 -3.73 -5.13 15.63
C ARG A 88 -2.65 -4.17 15.13
N PHE A 89 -1.85 -3.67 16.07
CA PHE A 89 -0.58 -3.02 15.81
C PHE A 89 0.54 -3.93 16.30
N ARG A 90 1.38 -4.41 15.40
CA ARG A 90 2.54 -5.24 15.72
C ARG A 90 3.79 -4.39 15.63
N CYS A 91 4.34 -4.05 16.80
CA CYS A 91 5.41 -3.09 16.95
C CYS A 91 6.74 -3.84 17.05
N GLN A 92 7.68 -3.52 16.17
CA GLN A 92 9.06 -4.01 16.15
C GLN A 92 10.03 -2.83 16.29
N PRO A 93 11.32 -3.04 16.58
CA PRO A 93 12.25 -1.93 16.84
C PRO A 93 12.33 -0.88 15.71
N GLN A 94 12.31 -1.33 14.45
CA GLN A 94 12.55 -0.49 13.28
C GLN A 94 11.28 -0.20 12.43
N ARG A 95 10.16 -0.86 12.75
CA ARG A 95 8.91 -0.77 11.98
C ARG A 95 7.71 -1.18 12.81
N PHE A 96 6.50 -0.92 12.31
CA PHE A 96 5.30 -1.56 12.83
C PHE A 96 4.37 -2.00 11.72
N VAL A 97 3.50 -2.95 12.01
CA VAL A 97 2.49 -3.47 11.07
C VAL A 97 1.11 -3.22 11.64
N TYR A 98 0.23 -2.72 10.79
CA TYR A 98 -1.19 -2.58 11.07
C TYR A 98 -1.97 -3.70 10.37
N GLU A 99 -2.78 -4.42 11.14
CA GLU A 99 -3.54 -5.57 10.66
C GLU A 99 -5.02 -5.44 10.99
N ILE A 100 -5.87 -5.96 10.09
CA ILE A 100 -7.30 -6.15 10.34
C ILE A 100 -7.67 -7.60 10.04
N GLU A 101 -8.45 -8.19 10.94
CA GLU A 101 -9.13 -9.46 10.73
C GLU A 101 -10.63 -9.26 10.90
N VAL A 102 -11.42 -9.76 9.95
CA VAL A 102 -12.89 -9.76 10.03
C VAL A 102 -13.43 -11.19 10.05
N GLU A 103 -14.58 -11.36 10.69
CA GLU A 103 -15.37 -12.59 10.66
C GLU A 103 -16.77 -12.28 10.12
N GLY A 104 -17.28 -13.15 9.24
CA GLY A 104 -18.63 -13.00 8.70
C GLY A 104 -18.80 -13.65 7.32
N GLN A 105 -19.77 -13.16 6.55
CA GLN A 105 -20.05 -13.61 5.20
C GLN A 105 -20.28 -12.40 4.29
N GLY A 106 -19.57 -12.34 3.16
CA GLY A 106 -19.70 -11.26 2.20
C GLY A 106 -18.64 -11.30 1.11
N GLN A 107 -18.75 -10.41 0.14
CA GLN A 107 -17.70 -10.16 -0.86
C GLN A 107 -17.11 -8.78 -0.60
N LEU A 108 -15.79 -8.66 -0.52
CA LEU A 108 -15.12 -7.39 -0.29
C LEU A 108 -15.24 -6.48 -1.52
N CYS A 109 -15.67 -5.25 -1.30
CA CYS A 109 -15.66 -4.19 -2.30
C CYS A 109 -14.38 -3.36 -2.17
N ASP A 110 -14.22 -2.70 -1.02
CA ASP A 110 -13.12 -1.79 -0.75
C ASP A 110 -12.67 -1.91 0.71
N VAL A 111 -11.38 -1.71 0.95
CA VAL A 111 -10.86 -1.52 2.29
C VAL A 111 -10.24 -0.15 2.38
N HIS A 112 -10.75 0.69 3.27
CA HIS A 112 -10.21 2.00 3.58
C HIS A 112 -9.34 1.89 4.83
N TYR A 113 -8.02 1.84 4.67
CA TYR A 113 -7.07 1.87 5.78
C TYR A 113 -6.89 3.31 6.24
N PHE A 114 -6.88 3.51 7.55
CA PHE A 114 -6.64 4.82 8.16
C PHE A 114 -7.67 5.89 7.74
N GLY A 115 -8.85 5.44 7.31
CA GLY A 115 -10.03 6.24 7.05
C GLY A 115 -11.27 5.35 7.11
N GLY A 116 -12.40 5.87 7.59
CA GLY A 116 -13.58 5.03 7.71
C GLY A 116 -14.75 5.68 8.40
N TYR A 117 -15.90 5.01 8.31
CA TYR A 117 -17.11 5.41 9.00
C TYR A 117 -17.05 5.02 10.47
N TYR A 118 -17.42 5.98 11.32
CA TYR A 118 -17.59 5.77 12.76
C TYR A 118 -18.82 6.51 13.26
N SER A 119 -19.70 5.79 13.95
CA SER A 119 -20.89 6.33 14.60
C SER A 119 -20.94 6.06 16.11
N GLY A 120 -19.91 5.41 16.67
CA GLY A 120 -19.90 4.97 18.06
C GLY A 120 -19.64 6.03 19.13
N HIS A 121 -19.46 7.32 18.78
CA HIS A 121 -19.16 8.36 19.76
C HIS A 121 -20.01 9.62 19.60
N VAL A 122 -20.91 9.84 20.57
CA VAL A 122 -21.88 10.95 20.59
C VAL A 122 -21.23 12.32 20.40
N ARG A 123 -20.02 12.54 20.95
CA ARG A 123 -19.33 13.85 20.89
C ARG A 123 -18.84 14.23 19.49
N TRP A 124 -18.44 13.27 18.64
CA TRP A 124 -17.80 13.57 17.35
C TRP A 124 -18.74 13.38 16.16
N GLY A 125 -20.00 13.06 16.44
CA GLY A 125 -21.00 12.79 15.41
C GLY A 125 -20.76 11.45 14.70
N SER A 126 -21.40 11.33 13.55
CA SER A 126 -21.30 10.15 12.69
C SER A 126 -20.86 10.58 11.30
N GLY A 127 -19.95 9.82 10.69
CA GLY A 127 -19.46 10.15 9.36
C GLY A 127 -18.15 9.46 9.04
N PHE A 128 -17.53 9.88 7.94
CA PHE A 128 -16.23 9.39 7.51
C PHE A 128 -15.11 10.21 8.17
N PHE A 129 -14.22 9.55 8.88
CA PHE A 129 -13.06 10.14 9.53
C PHE A 129 -11.81 9.86 8.72
N TYR A 130 -10.95 10.87 8.64
CA TYR A 130 -9.65 10.79 7.97
C TYR A 130 -8.54 10.72 9.01
N SER A 131 -7.40 10.15 8.62
CA SER A 131 -6.16 10.35 9.33
C SER A 131 -5.62 11.76 9.12
N GLY A 132 -4.84 12.25 10.08
CA GLY A 132 -4.07 13.49 9.95
C GLY A 132 -2.66 13.22 9.45
N GLN A 133 -2.09 14.16 8.71
CA GLN A 133 -0.71 14.07 8.21
C GLN A 133 0.08 15.37 8.37
N ARG A 134 1.40 15.23 8.48
CA ARG A 134 2.40 16.31 8.44
C ARG A 134 3.49 16.05 7.39
N PHE A 135 3.11 15.39 6.30
CA PHE A 135 4.04 15.05 5.23
C PHE A 135 4.40 16.30 4.41
N PHE A 136 5.65 16.36 3.97
CA PHE A 136 6.14 17.44 3.10
C PHE A 136 5.98 17.06 1.62
N GLN A 137 6.28 15.81 1.28
CA GLN A 137 6.25 15.27 -0.07
C GLN A 137 5.88 13.78 -0.04
N GLY A 138 5.10 13.33 -1.03
CA GLY A 138 4.83 11.92 -1.28
C GLY A 138 5.67 11.42 -2.45
N PHE A 139 6.03 10.14 -2.40
CA PHE A 139 6.68 9.39 -3.47
C PHE A 139 5.83 8.17 -3.80
N ASN A 140 5.56 7.99 -5.09
CA ASN A 140 4.91 6.82 -5.68
C ASN A 140 5.89 6.13 -6.64
N PRO A 141 6.25 4.85 -6.42
CA PRO A 141 7.12 4.12 -7.34
C PRO A 141 6.44 3.77 -8.69
N ASP A 142 5.14 4.04 -8.83
CA ASP A 142 4.38 3.96 -10.07
C ASP A 142 4.33 5.35 -10.72
N PRO A 143 5.32 5.71 -11.57
CA PRO A 143 5.32 7.03 -12.20
C PRO A 143 4.13 7.17 -13.15
N ASN A 144 3.61 8.38 -13.25
CA ASN A 144 2.63 8.68 -14.29
C ASN A 144 3.28 8.72 -15.70
N THR A 145 2.49 9.02 -16.72
CA THR A 145 3.00 9.09 -18.11
C THR A 145 4.06 10.17 -18.36
N ASP A 146 4.22 11.11 -17.43
CA ASP A 146 5.24 12.16 -17.49
C ASP A 146 6.50 11.80 -16.67
N GLU A 147 6.62 10.54 -16.23
CA GLU A 147 7.71 10.02 -15.39
C GLU A 147 7.82 10.73 -14.03
N ILE A 148 6.70 11.22 -13.49
CA ILE A 148 6.66 11.91 -12.20
C ILE A 148 6.36 10.91 -11.09
N ASN A 149 7.30 10.73 -10.15
CA ASN A 149 7.13 9.91 -8.96
C ASN A 149 6.72 10.70 -7.71
N TYR A 150 7.02 12.01 -7.65
CA TYR A 150 6.77 12.83 -6.47
C TYR A 150 5.49 13.62 -6.61
N PHE A 151 4.71 13.70 -5.54
CA PHE A 151 3.43 14.40 -5.51
C PHE A 151 3.25 15.18 -4.21
N TRP A 152 2.36 16.17 -4.22
CA TRP A 152 2.05 16.92 -3.02
C TRP A 152 1.12 16.09 -2.12
N PRO A 153 1.34 15.96 -0.79
CA PRO A 153 0.55 15.04 0.03
C PRO A 153 -0.95 15.35 0.15
N ALA A 154 -1.42 16.50 -0.33
CA ALA A 154 -2.86 16.76 -0.41
C ALA A 154 -3.49 16.33 -1.75
N GLU A 155 -2.69 15.79 -2.66
CA GLU A 155 -3.13 15.18 -3.92
C GLU A 155 -3.39 13.68 -3.74
N ASN A 156 -4.15 13.11 -4.67
CA ASN A 156 -4.36 11.68 -4.72
C ASN A 156 -3.26 11.03 -5.54
N SER A 157 -2.88 9.81 -5.18
CA SER A 157 -1.92 8.99 -5.92
C SER A 157 -2.45 7.55 -5.98
N LEU A 158 -2.05 6.82 -7.03
CA LEU A 158 -2.54 5.47 -7.29
C LEU A 158 -1.39 4.57 -7.75
N ILE A 159 -1.30 3.37 -7.18
CA ILE A 159 -0.55 2.26 -7.76
C ILE A 159 -1.58 1.32 -8.37
N GLU A 160 -1.57 1.18 -9.70
CA GLU A 160 -2.64 0.54 -10.45
C GLU A 160 -2.16 -0.67 -11.26
N LEU A 161 -2.84 -1.81 -11.10
CA LEU A 161 -2.53 -3.04 -11.84
C LEU A 161 -3.16 -3.10 -13.24
N MET A 162 -4.25 -2.35 -13.43
CA MET A 162 -5.13 -2.48 -14.60
C MET A 162 -4.78 -1.50 -15.72
N GLY A 163 -3.93 -0.51 -15.44
CA GLY A 163 -3.73 0.65 -16.29
C GLY A 163 -5.03 1.40 -16.58
N VAL A 164 -5.02 2.26 -17.59
CA VAL A 164 -6.22 2.96 -18.05
C VAL A 164 -7.05 2.10 -19.02
N PRO A 165 -8.39 2.19 -18.95
CA PRO A 165 -9.27 1.46 -19.87
C PRO A 165 -9.18 1.96 -21.33
N LEU A 166 -8.48 3.08 -21.58
CA LEU A 166 -8.33 3.69 -22.89
C LEU A 166 -6.87 4.08 -23.14
N PRO A 167 -6.28 3.70 -24.29
CA PRO A 167 -4.96 4.15 -24.68
C PRO A 167 -4.82 5.68 -24.62
N GLY A 168 -3.69 6.18 -24.13
CA GLY A 168 -3.39 7.62 -24.06
C GLY A 168 -4.06 8.37 -22.90
N LYS A 169 -4.64 7.68 -21.92
CA LYS A 169 -4.99 8.25 -20.61
C LYS A 169 -3.84 8.00 -19.62
N ALA A 170 -3.59 8.97 -18.74
CA ALA A 170 -2.30 9.20 -18.10
C ALA A 170 -1.87 8.24 -16.95
N ASN A 171 -2.12 6.94 -17.05
CA ASN A 171 -1.47 5.92 -16.20
C ASN A 171 -0.84 4.85 -17.09
N TRP A 172 0.46 4.61 -16.93
CA TRP A 172 1.25 3.76 -17.81
C TRP A 172 1.15 2.28 -17.37
N PHE A 173 1.12 1.35 -18.33
CA PHE A 173 1.01 -0.10 -18.10
C PHE A 173 2.41 -0.72 -17.89
N PHE A 174 2.99 -0.58 -16.70
CA PHE A 174 4.14 -1.41 -16.32
C PHE A 174 3.76 -2.43 -15.25
N THR A 175 4.55 -3.51 -15.18
CA THR A 175 4.52 -4.45 -14.05
C THR A 175 4.47 -3.66 -12.75
N PRO A 176 3.48 -3.92 -11.88
CA PRO A 176 3.23 -3.06 -10.74
C PRO A 176 4.52 -2.93 -9.91
N PRO A 177 4.91 -1.71 -9.52
CA PRO A 177 5.97 -1.55 -8.54
C PRO A 177 5.54 -2.19 -7.20
N PRO A 178 6.45 -2.26 -6.21
CA PRO A 178 6.04 -2.57 -4.84
C PRO A 178 4.87 -1.67 -4.42
N PHE A 179 3.82 -2.25 -3.82
CA PHE A 179 2.64 -1.52 -3.32
C PHE A 179 2.99 -0.70 -2.06
N CYS A 180 3.84 0.32 -2.21
CA CYS A 180 4.38 1.10 -1.12
C CYS A 180 4.49 2.57 -1.52
N TYR A 181 3.79 3.42 -0.79
CA TYR A 181 4.05 4.86 -0.81
C TYR A 181 5.14 5.20 0.19
N ALA A 182 5.96 6.21 -0.11
CA ALA A 182 6.88 6.80 0.86
C ALA A 182 6.56 8.28 1.05
N PHE A 183 6.68 8.77 2.27
CA PHE A 183 6.37 10.16 2.62
C PHE A 183 7.53 10.76 3.40
N GLN A 184 7.98 11.92 2.96
CA GLN A 184 8.93 12.72 3.72
C GLN A 184 8.19 13.39 4.88
N ALA A 185 8.66 13.18 6.11
CA ALA A 185 8.06 13.75 7.31
C ALA A 185 9.06 13.88 8.46
N GLY A 186 9.00 15.00 9.19
CA GLY A 186 9.98 15.25 10.25
C GLY A 186 11.40 15.34 9.68
N SER A 187 12.32 14.55 10.25
CA SER A 187 13.72 14.45 9.78
C SER A 187 13.96 13.32 8.78
N ALA A 188 12.96 12.49 8.47
CA ALA A 188 13.13 11.21 7.77
C ALA A 188 12.04 10.92 6.73
N TRP A 189 12.06 9.72 6.17
CA TRP A 189 11.02 9.16 5.33
C TRP A 189 10.30 8.01 6.05
N MET A 190 9.00 7.89 5.78
CA MET A 190 8.13 6.82 6.28
C MET A 190 7.39 6.16 5.14
N GLY A 191 7.41 4.83 5.10
CA GLY A 191 6.70 4.00 4.13
C GLY A 191 5.34 3.57 4.63
N MET A 192 4.42 3.37 3.70
CA MET A 192 3.17 2.67 3.94
C MET A 192 2.98 1.63 2.84
N GLY A 193 3.41 0.41 3.13
CA GLY A 193 3.47 -0.70 2.18
C GLY A 193 2.44 -1.79 2.46
N VAL A 194 1.81 -2.32 1.42
CA VAL A 194 0.83 -3.42 1.54
C VAL A 194 1.57 -4.75 1.68
N GLU A 195 1.19 -5.53 2.69
CA GLU A 195 1.82 -6.80 3.02
C GLU A 195 0.79 -7.93 2.99
N THR A 196 0.93 -8.84 2.04
CA THR A 196 0.03 -9.99 1.92
C THR A 196 0.74 -11.18 1.32
N GLN A 197 0.24 -12.37 1.65
CA GLN A 197 0.78 -13.63 1.15
C GLN A 197 0.65 -13.74 -0.38
N ALA A 198 1.57 -14.45 -1.01
CA ALA A 198 1.46 -14.83 -2.41
C ALA A 198 0.09 -15.46 -2.70
N GLY A 199 -0.57 -15.01 -3.77
CA GLY A 199 -1.92 -15.43 -4.14
C GLY A 199 -3.06 -14.73 -3.38
N ARG A 200 -2.77 -13.77 -2.49
CA ARG A 200 -3.79 -12.98 -1.76
C ARG A 200 -3.80 -11.49 -2.13
N ASN A 201 -3.07 -11.10 -3.18
CA ASN A 201 -3.12 -9.78 -3.81
C ASN A 201 -4.36 -9.67 -4.74
N ASN A 202 -5.55 -9.91 -4.21
CA ASN A 202 -6.81 -9.93 -4.98
C ASN A 202 -7.47 -8.55 -5.09
N TYR A 203 -6.65 -7.50 -5.08
CA TYR A 203 -7.06 -6.11 -5.25
C TYR A 203 -6.47 -5.57 -6.55
N THR A 204 -7.15 -4.63 -7.19
CA THR A 204 -6.76 -4.05 -8.48
C THR A 204 -5.96 -2.76 -8.33
N GLN A 205 -6.08 -2.11 -7.18
CA GLN A 205 -5.53 -0.77 -6.94
C GLN A 205 -5.13 -0.58 -5.47
N TYR A 206 -4.05 0.18 -5.27
CA TYR A 206 -3.66 0.73 -3.96
C TYR A 206 -3.63 2.26 -4.05
N GLY A 207 -4.63 2.90 -3.45
CA GLY A 207 -4.83 4.34 -3.54
C GLY A 207 -4.37 5.09 -2.30
N TYR A 208 -3.70 6.21 -2.50
CA TYR A 208 -3.52 7.27 -1.51
C TYR A 208 -4.53 8.39 -1.77
N HIS A 209 -5.34 8.71 -0.77
CA HIS A 209 -6.35 9.75 -0.86
C HIS A 209 -5.95 10.92 0.02
N GLY A 210 -5.26 11.89 -0.57
CA GLY A 210 -4.77 13.08 0.09
C GLY A 210 -5.83 14.18 0.17
N LYS A 211 -5.75 14.95 1.26
CA LYS A 211 -6.37 16.28 1.38
C LYS A 211 -5.46 17.13 2.26
N ARG A 212 -5.65 18.45 2.27
CA ARG A 212 -4.91 19.35 3.15
C ARG A 212 -4.91 18.82 4.59
N SER A 213 -3.72 18.45 5.08
CA SER A 213 -3.46 17.91 6.42
C SER A 213 -4.19 16.60 6.78
N SER A 214 -4.78 15.88 5.80
CA SER A 214 -5.49 14.62 6.06
C SER A 214 -5.27 13.61 4.94
N PHE A 215 -5.44 12.32 5.25
CA PHE A 215 -5.34 11.25 4.27
C PHE A 215 -6.10 9.99 4.69
N TYR A 216 -6.26 9.06 3.76
CA TYR A 216 -6.46 7.64 4.02
C TYR A 216 -5.89 6.82 2.85
N LEU A 217 -5.83 5.51 3.00
CA LEU A 217 -5.38 4.57 1.97
C LEU A 217 -6.53 3.64 1.56
N SER A 218 -6.55 3.15 0.32
CA SER A 218 -7.57 2.19 -0.13
C SER A 218 -7.00 1.00 -0.88
N LEU A 219 -7.60 -0.17 -0.69
CA LEU A 219 -7.47 -1.31 -1.59
C LEU A 219 -8.82 -1.62 -2.25
N SER A 220 -8.85 -1.61 -3.57
CA SER A 220 -10.04 -1.92 -4.38
C SER A 220 -10.09 -3.42 -4.66
N PHE A 221 -11.03 -4.15 -4.06
CA PHE A 221 -11.20 -5.60 -4.24
C PHE A 221 -12.24 -5.97 -5.29
N GLU A 222 -13.13 -5.04 -5.64
CA GLU A 222 -14.12 -5.19 -6.73
C GLU A 222 -15.00 -6.45 -6.63
N GLY A 223 -15.16 -7.03 -5.43
CA GLY A 223 -15.92 -8.26 -5.22
C GLY A 223 -15.16 -9.56 -5.46
N HIS A 224 -13.89 -9.50 -5.87
CA HIS A 224 -13.07 -10.68 -6.19
C HIS A 224 -12.72 -11.54 -4.97
N THR A 225 -12.84 -10.99 -3.76
CA THR A 225 -12.56 -11.71 -2.52
C THR A 225 -13.85 -12.03 -1.77
N ARG A 226 -14.17 -13.33 -1.66
CA ARG A 226 -15.28 -13.84 -0.84
C ARG A 226 -14.81 -14.22 0.56
N ILE A 227 -15.48 -13.70 1.58
CA ILE A 227 -15.29 -14.04 2.98
C ILE A 227 -16.40 -14.99 3.42
N ASN A 228 -16.01 -16.11 4.03
CA ASN A 228 -16.90 -17.05 4.68
C ASN A 228 -16.22 -17.59 5.94
N GLY A 229 -16.51 -16.98 7.09
CA GLY A 229 -15.76 -17.19 8.33
C GLY A 229 -14.72 -16.08 8.52
N ARG A 230 -13.50 -16.44 8.91
CA ARG A 230 -12.43 -15.48 9.22
C ARG A 230 -11.60 -15.14 8.01
N TYR A 231 -11.26 -13.86 7.87
CA TYR A 231 -10.37 -13.38 6.83
C TYR A 231 -9.47 -12.27 7.38
N ARG A 232 -8.15 -12.48 7.24
CA ARG A 232 -7.14 -11.44 7.48
C ARG A 232 -6.96 -10.64 6.19
N LEU A 233 -7.16 -9.33 6.29
CA LEU A 233 -6.91 -8.40 5.18
C LEU A 233 -5.41 -8.25 4.93
N PRO A 234 -4.99 -7.76 3.74
CA PRO A 234 -3.62 -7.29 3.54
C PRO A 234 -3.22 -6.32 4.65
N GLU A 235 -2.04 -6.49 5.18
CA GLU A 235 -1.52 -5.68 6.28
C GLU A 235 -0.90 -4.40 5.70
N ILE A 236 -0.73 -3.37 6.54
CA ILE A 236 0.04 -2.17 6.16
C ILE A 236 1.29 -2.10 7.03
N GLY A 237 2.45 -2.30 6.41
CA GLY A 237 3.76 -2.09 7.01
C GLY A 237 4.15 -0.63 7.01
N PHE A 238 4.67 -0.16 8.14
CA PHE A 238 5.26 1.17 8.31
C PHE A 238 6.75 1.03 8.54
N ASP A 239 7.51 1.36 7.50
CA ASP A 239 8.97 1.32 7.50
C ASP A 239 9.54 2.74 7.56
N PHE A 240 10.75 2.89 8.11
CA PHE A 240 11.41 4.18 8.31
C PHE A 240 12.82 4.16 7.72
N GLY A 241 13.24 5.28 7.12
CA GLY A 241 14.55 5.40 6.49
C GLY A 241 14.91 6.85 6.18
N GLU A 242 16.13 7.08 5.68
CA GLU A 242 16.63 8.42 5.38
C GLU A 242 16.24 8.88 3.96
N SER A 243 15.74 7.97 3.12
CA SER A 243 15.21 8.24 1.78
C SER A 243 14.00 7.35 1.44
N GLU A 244 13.25 7.74 0.42
CA GLU A 244 12.15 6.98 -0.17
C GLU A 244 12.57 5.57 -0.62
N TYR A 245 13.79 5.44 -1.15
CA TYR A 245 14.31 4.15 -1.63
C TYR A 245 14.76 3.25 -0.48
N GLU A 246 15.31 3.81 0.60
CA GLU A 246 15.64 3.03 1.80
C GLU A 246 14.39 2.47 2.46
N VAL A 247 13.35 3.29 2.60
CA VAL A 247 12.04 2.87 3.09
C VAL A 247 11.46 1.74 2.22
N MET A 248 11.54 1.88 0.90
CA MET A 248 11.06 0.86 -0.03
C MET A 248 11.86 -0.44 0.07
N ALA A 249 13.18 -0.34 0.18
CA ALA A 249 14.03 -1.50 0.39
C ALA A 249 13.70 -2.22 1.70
N ALA A 250 13.45 -1.47 2.78
CA ALA A 250 13.00 -2.04 4.05
C ALA A 250 11.67 -2.78 3.93
N HIS A 251 10.69 -2.20 3.23
CA HIS A 251 9.41 -2.86 2.95
C HIS A 251 9.58 -4.16 2.14
N ILE A 252 10.40 -4.14 1.07
CA ILE A 252 10.70 -5.34 0.27
C ILE A 252 11.37 -6.43 1.12
N LEU A 253 12.33 -6.06 1.97
CA LEU A 253 13.00 -6.98 2.89
C LEU A 253 12.01 -7.58 3.89
N ALA A 254 11.02 -6.83 4.35
CA ALA A 254 9.98 -7.33 5.23
C ALA A 254 9.06 -8.34 4.51
N LEU A 255 8.64 -8.05 3.29
CA LEU A 255 7.90 -9.01 2.46
C LEU A 255 8.68 -10.32 2.25
N GLN A 256 9.99 -10.21 2.00
CA GLN A 256 10.86 -11.39 1.85
C GLN A 256 11.00 -12.17 3.16
N SER A 257 11.21 -11.47 4.27
CA SER A 257 11.36 -12.08 5.60
C SER A 257 10.08 -12.77 6.06
N ALA A 258 8.91 -12.24 5.69
CA ALA A 258 7.61 -12.84 5.95
C ALA A 258 7.25 -13.97 4.97
N GLY A 259 8.07 -14.22 3.94
CA GLY A 259 7.79 -15.21 2.89
C GLY A 259 6.67 -14.78 1.93
N TYR A 260 6.34 -13.51 1.89
CA TYR A 260 5.31 -12.93 1.01
C TYR A 260 5.85 -12.64 -0.39
N ALA A 261 7.15 -12.38 -0.49
CA ALA A 261 7.88 -12.23 -1.75
C ALA A 261 9.11 -13.15 -1.78
N PRO A 262 9.51 -13.66 -2.96
CA PRO A 262 10.74 -14.43 -3.07
C PRO A 262 11.96 -13.54 -2.81
N ALA A 263 12.95 -14.07 -2.09
CA ALA A 263 14.25 -13.43 -2.00
C ALA A 263 14.90 -13.41 -3.39
N ALA A 264 15.42 -12.25 -3.79
CA ALA A 264 16.15 -12.12 -5.04
C ALA A 264 17.39 -13.02 -5.01
N THR A 265 17.39 -14.08 -5.82
CA THR A 265 18.59 -14.92 -5.98
C THR A 265 19.51 -14.21 -6.97
N ARG A 266 20.70 -13.77 -6.51
CA ARG A 266 21.72 -13.25 -7.43
C ARG A 266 22.11 -14.36 -8.42
N ARG A 267 21.74 -14.17 -9.68
CA ARG A 267 22.20 -15.01 -10.79
C ARG A 267 23.28 -14.23 -11.54
N PRO A 268 24.27 -14.90 -12.17
CA PRO A 268 25.17 -14.23 -13.09
C PRO A 268 24.32 -13.51 -14.14
N THR A 269 24.49 -12.20 -14.25
CA THR A 269 23.82 -11.41 -15.28
C THR A 269 24.34 -11.88 -16.64
N PRO A 270 23.48 -12.46 -17.51
CA PRO A 270 23.91 -12.83 -18.85
C PRO A 270 24.44 -11.61 -19.60
N ARG A 271 25.47 -11.80 -20.43
CA ARG A 271 26.09 -10.69 -21.18
C ARG A 271 25.08 -9.85 -21.96
N TRP A 272 24.07 -10.48 -22.56
CA TRP A 272 23.05 -9.82 -23.38
C TRP A 272 22.21 -8.79 -22.61
N TRP A 273 22.15 -8.82 -21.27
CA TRP A 273 21.51 -7.76 -20.48
C TRP A 273 22.23 -6.42 -20.54
N HIS A 274 23.50 -6.42 -20.96
CA HIS A 274 24.31 -5.23 -21.18
C HIS A 274 24.42 -4.87 -22.65
N GLU A 275 23.73 -5.60 -23.52
CA GLU A 275 23.67 -5.34 -24.96
C GLU A 275 22.34 -4.65 -25.31
N PRO A 276 22.27 -3.90 -26.42
CA PRO A 276 21.01 -3.31 -26.87
C PRO A 276 19.91 -4.37 -27.04
N ILE A 277 18.73 -4.10 -26.47
CA ILE A 277 17.55 -4.97 -26.60
C ILE A 277 16.56 -4.29 -27.55
N PHE A 278 16.28 -4.94 -28.69
CA PHE A 278 15.27 -4.47 -29.62
C PHE A 278 13.88 -4.97 -29.23
N SER A 279 12.95 -4.05 -28.96
CA SER A 279 11.53 -4.36 -28.75
C SER A 279 10.75 -4.19 -30.06
N GLY A 280 10.26 -5.31 -30.62
CA GLY A 280 9.50 -5.29 -31.88
C GLY A 280 8.08 -4.73 -31.77
N TRP A 281 7.60 -4.31 -30.59
CA TRP A 281 6.23 -3.80 -30.45
C TRP A 281 5.96 -2.56 -31.31
N GLY A 282 6.93 -1.63 -31.36
CA GLY A 282 6.83 -0.43 -32.20
C GLY A 282 6.79 -0.76 -33.69
N GLU A 283 7.61 -1.71 -34.12
CA GLU A 283 7.63 -2.21 -35.50
C GLU A 283 6.29 -2.86 -35.87
N GLN A 284 5.76 -3.73 -35.01
CA GLN A 284 4.46 -4.38 -35.20
C GLN A 284 3.32 -3.37 -35.33
N CYS A 285 3.30 -2.36 -34.45
CA CYS A 285 2.33 -1.27 -34.52
C CYS A 285 2.43 -0.51 -35.85
N TYR A 286 3.65 -0.24 -36.31
CA TYR A 286 3.89 0.42 -37.60
C TYR A 286 3.39 -0.44 -38.77
N LEU A 287 3.79 -1.71 -38.85
CA LEU A 287 3.38 -2.62 -39.92
C LEU A 287 1.85 -2.80 -39.96
N ALA A 288 1.22 -2.95 -38.80
CA ALA A 288 -0.23 -3.00 -38.69
C ALA A 288 -0.91 -1.72 -39.17
N SER A 289 -0.33 -0.55 -38.87
CA SER A 289 -0.87 0.74 -39.32
C SER A 289 -0.89 0.87 -40.85
N LEU A 290 0.12 0.32 -41.54
CA LEU A 290 0.23 0.38 -43.00
C LEU A 290 -0.90 -0.38 -43.71
N VAL A 291 -1.37 -1.47 -43.11
CA VAL A 291 -2.43 -2.32 -43.69
C VAL A 291 -3.76 -2.21 -42.97
N LYS A 292 -3.88 -1.32 -41.97
CA LYS A 292 -5.04 -1.20 -41.07
C LYS A 292 -5.42 -2.54 -40.40
N GLY A 293 -4.40 -3.31 -40.01
CA GLY A 293 -4.53 -4.61 -39.33
C GLY A 293 -4.29 -4.52 -37.82
N ASN A 294 -4.13 -5.67 -37.16
CA ASN A 294 -3.82 -5.73 -35.73
C ASN A 294 -2.32 -5.97 -35.52
N ALA A 295 -1.69 -5.22 -34.61
CA ALA A 295 -0.26 -5.35 -34.30
C ALA A 295 0.19 -6.79 -33.97
N PRO A 296 -0.56 -7.60 -33.17
CA PRO A 296 -0.16 -8.98 -32.87
C PRO A 296 -0.02 -9.88 -34.11
N ASP A 297 -0.72 -9.60 -35.21
CA ASP A 297 -0.63 -10.40 -36.43
C ASP A 297 0.75 -10.30 -37.11
N PHE A 298 1.54 -9.29 -36.73
CA PHE A 298 2.90 -9.01 -37.20
C PHE A 298 3.99 -9.48 -36.24
N ALA A 299 3.65 -10.16 -35.15
CA ALA A 299 4.61 -10.83 -34.28
C ALA A 299 5.17 -12.11 -34.95
N ARG A 300 5.91 -11.93 -36.06
CA ARG A 300 6.44 -13.02 -36.89
C ARG A 300 7.95 -12.93 -36.98
N GLN A 301 8.61 -14.09 -36.95
CA GLN A 301 10.06 -14.20 -37.04
C GLN A 301 10.64 -13.43 -38.23
N GLU A 302 9.98 -13.49 -39.40
CA GLU A 302 10.42 -12.79 -40.61
C GLU A 302 10.55 -11.26 -40.46
N HIS A 303 9.74 -10.64 -39.59
CA HIS A 303 9.77 -9.20 -39.34
C HIS A 303 10.92 -8.84 -38.40
N TYR A 304 11.06 -9.59 -37.32
CA TYR A 304 12.19 -9.46 -36.39
C TYR A 304 13.55 -9.65 -37.08
N GLU A 305 13.70 -10.65 -37.94
CA GLU A 305 14.96 -10.89 -38.67
C GLU A 305 15.30 -9.72 -39.61
N LYS A 306 14.31 -9.11 -40.27
CA LYS A 306 14.52 -7.92 -41.11
C LYS A 306 14.93 -6.72 -40.27
N ALA A 307 14.30 -6.51 -39.12
CA ALA A 307 14.66 -5.44 -38.20
C ALA A 307 16.09 -5.61 -37.68
N LEU A 308 16.46 -6.82 -37.21
CA LEU A 308 17.81 -7.14 -36.75
C LEU A 308 18.86 -6.94 -37.86
N ALA A 309 18.60 -7.42 -39.07
CA ALA A 309 19.50 -7.20 -40.21
C ALA A 309 19.67 -5.70 -40.54
N THR A 310 18.64 -4.89 -40.32
CA THR A 310 18.71 -3.44 -40.50
C THR A 310 19.54 -2.79 -39.41
N LEU A 311 19.39 -3.21 -38.14
CA LEU A 311 20.22 -2.72 -37.03
C LEU A 311 21.70 -3.07 -37.25
N ASP A 312 22.00 -4.30 -37.65
CA ASP A 312 23.35 -4.75 -38.00
C ASP A 312 23.97 -3.88 -39.10
N GLN A 313 23.22 -3.55 -40.15
CA GLN A 313 23.67 -2.66 -41.23
C GLN A 313 24.00 -1.25 -40.76
N ASN A 314 23.29 -0.76 -39.74
CA ASN A 314 23.47 0.57 -39.17
C ASN A 314 24.44 0.59 -37.98
N GLN A 315 25.05 -0.55 -37.63
CA GLN A 315 25.97 -0.70 -36.50
C GLN A 315 25.36 -0.24 -35.16
N VAL A 316 24.07 -0.54 -34.97
CA VAL A 316 23.32 -0.33 -33.72
C VAL A 316 23.32 -1.61 -32.90
#